data_AF-A0A7C7CMH0-F1
#
_entry.id   AF-A0A7C7CMH0-F1
#
_cell.length_a   1.000
_cell.length_b   1.000
_cell.length_c   1.000
_cell.angle_alpha   90.00
_cell.angle_beta   90.00
_cell.angle_gamma   90.00
#
_symmetry.space_group_name_H-M   'P 1'
#
loop_
_entity.id
_entity.type
_entity.pdbx_description
1 polymer ?
#
loop_
_entity_poly.entity_id
_entity_poly.type
_entity_poly.pdbx_seq_one_letter_code
_entity_poly.pdbx_strand_id
1 'polypeptide(L)'
;RYLAAFEMVDRAIPRNGYTIFADGKEVGVVTSGTHSPSLQKGIGLGFVQFGKHKSGMELEIDIRGKMMKAVIVKPPFYKNGTAQL
;
A
#
# COMPACT_ATOMS: atom_id res chain seq x y z
N ARG A 1 14.47 -3.72 5.96
CA ARG A 1 13.11 -3.60 5.38
C ARG A 1 12.34 -2.59 6.22
N TYR A 2 11.49 -1.76 5.62
CA TYR A 2 10.73 -0.72 6.31
C TYR A 2 9.23 -0.99 6.15
N LEU A 3 8.44 -0.75 7.19
CA LEU A 3 6.99 -0.91 7.12
C LEU A 3 6.38 0.37 6.55
N ALA A 4 5.69 0.26 5.41
CA ALA A 4 5.04 1.38 4.76
C ALA A 4 3.53 1.15 4.70
N ALA A 5 2.77 2.21 4.97
CA ALA A 5 1.36 2.29 4.70
C ALA A 5 1.14 2.68 3.24
N PHE A 6 0.22 2.00 2.56
CA PHE A 6 -0.13 2.30 1.19
C PHE A 6 -1.64 2.26 0.98
N GLU A 7 -2.11 3.05 0.02
CA GLU A 7 -3.47 3.01 -0.48
C GLU A 7 -3.47 2.57 -1.94
N MET A 8 -4.45 1.78 -2.33
CA MET A 8 -4.66 1.41 -3.73
C MET A 8 -5.22 2.60 -4.49
N VAL A 9 -4.64 2.89 -5.66
CA VAL A 9 -5.19 3.83 -6.64
C VAL A 9 -6.28 3.11 -7.44
N ASP A 10 -5.99 1.88 -7.86
CA ASP A 10 -6.95 1.06 -8.57
C ASP A 10 -7.96 0.40 -7.62
N ARG A 11 -9.13 0.04 -8.16
CA ARG A 11 -10.13 -0.76 -7.43
C ARG A 11 -9.66 -2.19 -7.24
N ALA A 12 -8.83 -2.41 -6.26
CA ALA A 12 -8.42 -3.74 -5.80
C ALA A 12 -8.22 -3.79 -4.29
N ILE A 13 -8.26 -4.99 -3.73
CA ILE A 13 -8.11 -5.24 -2.30
C ILE A 13 -6.79 -6.00 -2.09
N PRO A 14 -5.76 -5.35 -1.53
CA PRO A 14 -4.50 -6.01 -1.24
C PRO A 14 -4.73 -7.02 -0.11
N ARG A 15 -4.06 -8.18 -0.17
CA ARG A 15 -4.10 -9.22 0.87
C ARG A 15 -2.68 -9.61 1.26
N ASN A 16 -2.54 -10.25 2.42
CA ASN A 16 -1.25 -10.75 2.89
C ASN A 16 -0.61 -11.67 1.83
N GLY A 17 0.69 -11.48 1.61
CA GLY A 17 1.50 -12.34 0.74
C GLY A 17 1.63 -11.84 -0.70
N TYR A 18 0.94 -10.75 -1.07
CA TYR A 18 1.12 -10.16 -2.39
C TYR A 18 2.45 -9.41 -2.51
N THR A 19 3.09 -9.56 -3.66
CA THR A 19 4.38 -8.95 -3.96
C THR A 19 4.18 -7.49 -4.33
N ILE A 20 5.06 -6.63 -3.79
CA ILE A 20 5.10 -5.20 -4.07
C ILE A 20 6.23 -4.94 -5.04
N PHE A 21 5.92 -4.23 -6.11
CA PHE A 21 6.82 -3.78 -7.14
C PHE A 21 6.95 -2.26 -7.12
N ALA A 22 8.14 -1.77 -7.48
CA ALA A 22 8.36 -0.37 -7.81
C ALA A 22 9.35 -0.31 -8.97
N ASP A 23 9.07 0.53 -9.98
CA ASP A 23 9.88 0.65 -11.20
C ASP A 23 10.15 -0.72 -11.87
N GLY A 24 9.14 -1.61 -11.88
CA GLY A 24 9.24 -2.95 -12.45
C GLY A 24 10.10 -3.96 -11.66
N LYS A 25 10.55 -3.61 -10.45
CA LYS A 25 11.35 -4.49 -9.58
C LYS A 25 10.59 -4.86 -8.33
N GLU A 26 10.76 -6.10 -7.88
CA GLU A 26 10.24 -6.53 -6.57
C GLU A 26 10.96 -5.74 -5.46
N VAL A 27 10.18 -4.99 -4.69
CA VAL A 27 10.65 -4.19 -3.56
C VAL A 27 10.16 -4.71 -2.22
N GLY A 28 9.24 -5.69 -2.19
CA GLY A 28 8.79 -6.28 -0.95
C GLY A 28 7.47 -7.02 -1.01
N VAL A 29 6.76 -7.06 0.12
CA VAL A 29 5.56 -7.89 0.31
C VAL A 29 4.53 -7.22 1.21
N VAL A 30 3.25 -7.40 0.88
CA VAL A 30 2.10 -6.96 1.67
C VAL A 30 1.98 -7.82 2.93
N THR A 31 1.93 -7.17 4.10
CA THR A 31 1.74 -7.85 5.39
C THR A 31 0.28 -7.93 5.76
N SER A 32 -0.45 -6.85 5.58
CA SER A 32 -1.89 -6.77 5.87
C SER A 32 -2.55 -5.84 4.89
N GLY A 33 -3.76 -6.18 4.49
CA GLY A 33 -4.53 -5.37 3.54
C GLY A 33 -6.00 -5.64 3.73
N THR A 34 -6.79 -4.57 3.62
CA THR A 34 -8.24 -4.61 3.76
C THR A 34 -8.88 -3.56 2.87
N HIS A 35 -10.19 -3.67 2.67
CA HIS A 35 -10.97 -2.61 2.10
C HIS A 35 -11.35 -1.61 3.21
N SER A 36 -11.09 -0.33 3.00
CA SER A 36 -11.63 0.75 3.85
C SER A 36 -12.97 1.23 3.30
N PRO A 37 -14.10 1.02 4.01
CA PRO A 37 -15.40 1.55 3.60
C PRO A 37 -15.42 3.08 3.59
N SER A 38 -14.73 3.70 4.56
CA SER A 38 -14.68 5.16 4.72
C SER A 38 -13.92 5.86 3.59
N LEU A 39 -12.86 5.23 3.07
CA LEU A 39 -12.06 5.77 1.97
C LEU A 39 -12.49 5.22 0.60
N GLN A 40 -13.40 4.24 0.57
CA GLN A 40 -13.84 3.51 -0.63
C GLN A 40 -12.68 2.94 -1.48
N LYS A 41 -11.55 2.62 -0.83
CA LYS A 41 -10.32 2.12 -1.45
C LYS A 41 -9.77 0.91 -0.71
N GLY A 42 -8.89 0.16 -1.36
CA GLY A 42 -8.03 -0.82 -0.69
C GLY A 42 -6.92 -0.09 0.07
N ILE A 43 -6.67 -0.46 1.32
CA ILE A 43 -5.55 0.06 2.10
C ILE A 43 -4.77 -1.11 2.69
N GLY A 44 -3.49 -0.90 2.97
CA GLY A 44 -2.67 -1.93 3.55
C GLY A 44 -1.34 -1.44 4.11
N LEU A 45 -0.66 -2.38 4.74
CA LEU A 45 0.71 -2.27 5.20
C LEU A 45 1.56 -3.30 4.45
N GLY A 46 2.78 -2.91 4.13
CA GLY A 46 3.73 -3.77 3.44
C GLY A 46 5.16 -3.48 3.87
N PHE A 47 5.99 -4.52 3.89
CA PHE A 47 7.42 -4.35 4.03
C PHE A 47 8.01 -4.01 2.68
N VAL A 48 8.68 -2.87 2.58
CA VAL A 48 9.40 -2.44 1.38
C VAL A 48 10.90 -2.28 1.67
N GLN A 49 11.71 -2.28 0.61
CA GLN A 49 13.14 -2.00 0.71
C GLN A 49 13.41 -0.57 1.21
N PHE A 50 14.58 -0.40 1.85
CA PHE A 50 15.00 0.90 2.34
C PHE A 50 15.19 1.87 1.17
N GLY A 51 14.73 3.12 1.31
CA GLY A 51 14.70 4.11 0.22
C GLY A 51 13.43 4.10 -0.65
N LYS A 52 12.65 3.01 -0.65
CA LYS A 52 11.37 2.88 -1.40
C LYS A 52 10.12 3.03 -0.51
N HIS A 53 10.27 3.59 0.70
CA HIS A 53 9.19 3.79 1.68
C HIS A 53 8.73 5.26 1.78
N LYS A 54 9.14 6.11 0.83
CA LYS A 54 8.81 7.54 0.87
C LYS A 54 7.33 7.74 0.55
N SER A 55 6.69 8.63 1.29
CA SER A 55 5.30 9.03 1.07
C SER A 55 5.14 9.69 -0.30
N GLY A 56 4.05 9.39 -1.00
CA GLY A 56 3.80 9.83 -2.37
C GLY A 56 4.44 8.96 -3.45
N MET A 57 5.18 7.92 -3.07
CA MET A 57 5.78 7.00 -4.04
C MET A 57 4.73 6.05 -4.61
N GLU A 58 4.70 5.93 -5.93
CA GLU A 58 3.89 4.95 -6.65
C GLU A 58 4.51 3.55 -6.56
N LEU A 59 3.66 2.56 -6.37
CA LEU A 59 3.96 1.14 -6.27
C LEU A 59 2.96 0.36 -7.13
N GLU A 60 3.33 -0.86 -7.47
CA GLU A 60 2.43 -1.84 -8.08
C GLU A 60 2.35 -3.07 -7.19
N ILE A 61 1.16 -3.61 -7.00
CA ILE A 61 0.94 -4.82 -6.23
C ILE A 61 0.45 -5.88 -7.18
N ASP A 62 1.13 -7.02 -7.18
CA ASP A 62 0.68 -8.17 -7.96
C ASP A 62 -0.49 -8.85 -7.24
N ILE A 63 -1.68 -8.67 -7.81
CA ILE A 63 -2.91 -9.29 -7.35
C ILE A 63 -3.33 -10.32 -8.40
N ARG A 64 -2.91 -11.58 -8.17
CA ARG A 64 -3.23 -12.73 -9.03
C ARG A 64 -2.76 -12.57 -10.49
N GLY A 65 -1.53 -12.07 -10.68
CA GLY A 65 -0.93 -11.83 -12.00
C GLY A 65 -1.30 -10.48 -12.62
N LYS A 66 -1.95 -9.59 -11.88
CA LYS A 66 -2.32 -8.24 -12.34
C LYS A 66 -1.61 -7.21 -11.48
N MET A 67 -0.83 -6.35 -12.13
CA MET A 67 -0.20 -5.20 -11.48
C MET A 67 -1.25 -4.13 -11.22
N MET A 68 -1.55 -3.90 -9.95
CA MET A 68 -2.51 -2.90 -9.50
C MET A 68 -1.76 -1.75 -8.83
N LYS A 69 -2.05 -0.51 -9.23
CA LYS A 69 -1.37 0.67 -8.74
C LYS A 69 -1.75 0.99 -7.30
N ALA A 70 -0.75 1.35 -6.51
CA ALA A 70 -0.85 1.79 -5.13
C ALA A 70 0.10 2.97 -4.88
N VAL A 71 -0.15 3.75 -3.83
CA VAL A 71 0.69 4.88 -3.42
C VAL A 71 1.00 4.75 -1.94
N ILE A 72 2.26 4.97 -1.57
CA ILE A 72 2.67 5.03 -0.17
C ILE A 72 2.12 6.31 0.46
N VAL A 73 1.43 6.17 1.58
CA VAL A 73 0.86 7.28 2.33
C VAL A 73 1.41 7.31 3.74
N LYS A 74 1.42 8.50 4.36
CA LYS A 74 1.68 8.58 5.80
C LYS A 74 0.42 8.16 6.55
N PRO A 75 0.51 7.26 7.54
CA PRO A 75 -0.59 7.07 8.47
C PRO A 75 -0.80 8.37 9.27
N PRO A 76 -2.03 8.64 9.74
CA PRO A 76 -3.23 7.81 9.62
C PRO A 76 -3.88 7.88 8.23
N PHE A 77 -4.48 6.78 7.77
CA PHE A 77 -5.21 6.71 6.48
C PHE A 77 -6.44 7.63 6.46
N TYR A 78 -7.14 7.74 7.59
CA TYR A 78 -8.33 8.57 7.73
C TYR A 78 -7.97 9.86 8.46
N LYS A 79 -8.05 10.99 7.77
CA LYS A 79 -7.64 12.30 8.30
C LYS A 79 -8.73 13.03 9.09
N ASN A 80 -9.99 12.63 8.91
CA ASN A 80 -11.14 13.31 9.51
C ASN A 80 -11.57 12.69 10.86
N GLY A 81 -10.71 11.91 11.51
CA GLY A 81 -10.97 11.31 12.82
C GLY A 81 -10.18 11.98 13.94
N THR A 82 -10.49 11.65 15.20
CA THR A 82 -9.86 12.23 16.39
C THR A 82 -8.39 11.86 16.58
N ALA A 83 -7.91 10.82 15.87
CA ALA A 83 -6.50 10.43 15.84
C ALA A 83 -5.72 11.31 14.84
N GLN A 84 -5.65 12.61 15.10
CA GLN A 84 -4.68 13.50 14.47
C GLN A 84 -3.50 13.64 15.44
N LEU A 85 -2.33 13.14 15.04
CA LEU A 85 -1.05 13.38 15.71
C LEU A 85 -0.34 14.56 15.03
#